data_AF-A0A9D0BW90-F1
#
_entry.id   AF-A0A9D0BW90-F1
#
_cell.length_a   1.000
_cell.length_b   1.000
_cell.length_c   1.000
_cell.angle_alpha   90.00
_cell.angle_beta   90.00
_cell.angle_gamma   90.00
#
_symmetry.space_group_name_H-M   'P 1'
#
loop_
_entity.id
_entity.type
_entity.pdbx_description
1 polymer ?
#
loop_
_entity_poly.entity_id
_entity_poly.type
_entity_poly.pdbx_seq_one_letter_code
_entity_poly.pdbx_strand_id
1 'polypeptide(L)'
;MCPLYLQTSIDNTAAECYFYLNCGANRYESPGAAQRAETEVRNAARAQIRRKNPVCFKHAFIKDRWRFSMLRVGIMAHPQKKLFREKLPELLELFKRSGIRVFFSGDIMEKSPHHFPEIKILPARDIPAYCDMIFSFGGDGTMLRTIQVVGDRQTPVLGVNLGGLGFLTEVTLEDFTPTFRDILDGKYHLEERLILEGRIEGQEKPMHALNEITIEKGRSTRVIEVAVEIDGKYFNDIVADGLIISTPTGSTGYSLSSNGPIVVPTSECLILNPICPHSLTNRPVIIPAQSKISA
;
A
#
# COMPACT_ATOMS: atom_id res chain seq x y z
N MET A 1 8.55 -6.97 1.83
CA MET A 1 7.55 -7.76 1.06
C MET A 1 6.31 -6.86 0.88
N CYS A 2 5.65 -6.84 -0.28
CA CYS A 2 4.57 -5.87 -0.55
C CYS A 2 3.23 -6.25 0.14
N PRO A 3 2.49 -5.29 0.72
CA PRO A 3 1.09 -5.45 1.08
C PRO A 3 0.23 -5.59 -0.18
N LEU A 4 -0.83 -6.38 -0.05
CA LEU A 4 -1.87 -6.55 -1.06
C LEU A 4 -3.02 -5.58 -0.75
N TYR A 5 -3.33 -4.68 -1.67
CA TYR A 5 -4.47 -3.76 -1.66
C TYR A 5 -5.65 -4.41 -2.37
N LEU A 6 -6.87 -4.32 -1.85
CA LEU A 6 -8.06 -4.76 -2.58
C LEU A 6 -8.66 -3.59 -3.38
N GLN A 7 -8.81 -3.73 -4.71
CA GLN A 7 -9.64 -2.87 -5.55
C GLN A 7 -10.88 -3.63 -6.04
N THR A 8 -12.07 -3.02 -6.00
CA THR A 8 -13.27 -3.53 -6.68
C THR A 8 -13.54 -2.75 -7.96
N SER A 9 -14.03 -3.42 -8.99
CA SER A 9 -14.31 -2.83 -10.30
C SER A 9 -15.46 -1.83 -10.21
N ILE A 10 -15.17 -0.53 -10.36
CA ILE A 10 -16.17 0.46 -10.76
C ILE A 10 -16.07 0.56 -12.29
N ASP A 11 -17.05 -0.02 -12.99
CA ASP A 11 -17.23 0.21 -14.42
C ASP A 11 -17.55 1.69 -14.65
N ASN A 12 -16.57 2.44 -15.14
CA ASN A 12 -16.83 3.65 -15.91
C ASN A 12 -16.20 3.45 -17.29
N THR A 13 -17.07 3.50 -18.29
CA THR A 13 -16.80 3.27 -19.70
C THR A 13 -15.58 4.02 -20.25
N ALA A 14 -14.82 3.29 -21.07
CA ALA A 14 -13.87 3.75 -22.09
C ALA A 14 -12.53 4.34 -21.62
N ALA A 15 -11.55 3.44 -21.44
CA ALA A 15 -10.24 3.59 -22.06
C ALA A 15 -9.62 2.20 -22.25
N GLU A 16 -9.49 1.79 -23.51
CA GLU A 16 -8.54 0.74 -23.90
C GLU A 16 -7.11 1.13 -23.48
N CYS A 17 -6.21 0.13 -23.49
CA CYS A 17 -4.73 0.21 -23.58
C CYS A 17 -3.97 0.09 -22.23
N TYR A 18 -2.89 -0.70 -22.03
CA TYR A 18 -2.19 -1.80 -22.72
C TYR A 18 -1.32 -2.49 -21.63
N PHE A 19 -1.12 -3.81 -21.70
CA PHE A 19 -0.08 -4.48 -20.91
C PHE A 19 1.28 -4.36 -21.61
N TYR A 20 2.31 -3.90 -20.90
CA TYR A 20 3.70 -4.01 -21.35
C TYR A 20 4.58 -4.61 -20.25
N LEU A 21 5.31 -5.66 -20.61
CA LEU A 21 6.39 -6.28 -19.85
C LEU A 21 7.62 -6.17 -20.74
N ASN A 22 8.69 -5.54 -20.25
CA ASN A 22 10.00 -5.69 -20.87
C ASN A 22 11.08 -5.77 -19.80
N CYS A 23 11.76 -6.91 -19.74
CA CYS A 23 13.01 -7.11 -19.01
C CYS A 23 14.17 -7.05 -20.01
N GLY A 24 15.12 -6.15 -19.77
CA GLY A 24 16.55 -6.39 -20.01
C GLY A 24 17.11 -6.33 -21.44
N ALA A 25 17.83 -5.23 -21.67
CA ALA A 25 19.14 -5.11 -22.33
C ALA A 25 19.32 -5.37 -23.86
N ASN A 26 19.69 -4.25 -24.50
CA ASN A 26 20.86 -4.03 -25.37
C ASN A 26 20.72 -3.99 -26.92
N ARG A 27 21.30 -2.88 -27.43
CA ARG A 27 21.86 -2.54 -28.76
C ARG A 27 20.96 -1.96 -29.86
N TYR A 28 21.23 -0.68 -30.15
CA TYR A 28 21.43 -0.01 -31.46
C TYR A 28 20.74 -0.60 -32.71
N GLU A 29 19.78 0.13 -33.30
CA GLU A 29 19.91 0.90 -34.57
C GLU A 29 18.53 1.34 -35.11
N SER A 30 18.52 2.49 -35.79
CA SER A 30 17.38 3.18 -36.44
C SER A 30 17.07 2.59 -37.85
N PRO A 31 16.10 3.12 -38.62
CA PRO A 31 14.65 2.86 -38.55
C PRO A 31 14.08 2.30 -39.88
N GLY A 32 12.93 1.59 -39.82
CA GLY A 32 12.06 1.43 -41.01
C GLY A 32 11.24 0.15 -41.10
N ALA A 33 9.98 0.30 -41.54
CA ALA A 33 9.02 -0.74 -41.96
C ALA A 33 8.20 -1.45 -40.86
N ALA A 34 7.35 -0.69 -40.18
CA ALA A 34 6.20 -1.21 -39.43
C ALA A 34 5.02 -1.43 -40.38
N GLN A 35 4.61 -2.69 -40.61
CA GLN A 35 3.18 -3.09 -40.78
C GLN A 35 2.92 -4.58 -41.10
N ARG A 36 3.93 -5.45 -41.26
CA ARG A 36 3.68 -6.90 -41.51
C ARG A 36 4.12 -7.85 -40.40
N ALA A 37 4.79 -7.37 -39.35
CA ALA A 37 5.29 -8.19 -38.24
C ALA A 37 4.25 -8.43 -37.11
N GLU A 38 3.14 -7.70 -37.08
CA GLU A 38 2.20 -7.72 -35.94
C GLU A 38 1.36 -9.00 -35.84
N THR A 39 1.08 -9.69 -36.95
CA THR A 39 0.16 -10.85 -36.93
C THR A 39 0.84 -12.16 -36.53
N GLU A 40 2.11 -12.36 -36.91
CA GLU A 40 2.87 -13.57 -36.55
C GLU A 40 3.39 -13.53 -35.11
N VAL A 41 3.79 -12.35 -34.61
CA VAL A 41 4.21 -12.16 -33.21
C VAL A 41 3.06 -12.42 -32.24
N ARG A 42 1.82 -12.06 -32.62
CA ARG A 42 0.61 -12.23 -31.78
C ARG A 42 0.24 -13.70 -31.55
N ASN A 43 0.47 -14.55 -32.55
CA ASN A 43 0.18 -15.99 -32.45
C ASN A 43 1.30 -16.74 -31.72
N ALA A 44 2.57 -16.33 -31.89
CA ALA A 44 3.70 -16.89 -31.14
C ALA A 44 3.63 -16.52 -29.65
N ALA A 45 3.25 -15.28 -29.31
CA ALA A 45 3.07 -14.82 -27.92
C ALA A 45 1.99 -15.62 -27.18
N ARG A 46 0.85 -15.92 -27.83
CA ARG A 46 -0.23 -16.74 -27.24
C ARG A 46 0.20 -18.18 -26.92
N ALA A 47 1.06 -18.78 -27.74
CA ALA A 47 1.57 -20.13 -27.50
C ALA A 47 2.64 -20.18 -26.39
N GLN A 48 3.40 -19.10 -26.20
CA GLN A 48 4.52 -19.02 -25.27
C GLN A 48 4.10 -18.59 -23.85
N ILE A 49 3.03 -17.79 -23.70
CA ILE A 49 2.40 -17.43 -22.42
C ILE A 49 1.92 -18.68 -21.65
N ARG A 50 1.51 -19.74 -22.34
CA ARG A 50 1.07 -20.99 -21.70
C ARG A 50 2.19 -21.81 -21.05
N ARG A 51 3.47 -21.48 -21.28
CA ARG A 51 4.58 -22.43 -21.04
C ARG A 51 5.73 -21.97 -20.16
N LYS A 52 5.76 -20.76 -19.58
CA LYS A 52 6.89 -20.33 -18.74
C LYS A 52 6.49 -19.74 -17.38
N ASN A 53 6.40 -20.69 -16.46
CA ASN A 53 6.68 -20.67 -15.03
C ASN A 53 5.88 -19.81 -14.04
N PRO A 54 5.59 -20.38 -12.85
CA PRO A 54 4.41 -20.06 -12.07
C PRO A 54 4.82 -19.61 -10.67
N VAL A 55 4.68 -18.33 -10.35
CA VAL A 55 4.51 -17.93 -8.94
C VAL A 55 3.01 -17.89 -8.64
N CYS A 56 2.38 -19.04 -8.89
CA CYS A 56 1.00 -19.37 -8.53
C CYS A 56 0.93 -19.96 -7.10
N PHE A 57 2.00 -19.80 -6.31
CA PHE A 57 2.12 -20.38 -4.98
C PHE A 57 1.54 -19.45 -3.92
N LYS A 58 0.21 -19.29 -3.94
CA LYS A 58 -0.72 -19.02 -2.81
C LYS A 58 -2.10 -18.52 -3.27
N HIS A 59 -2.25 -18.06 -4.51
CA HIS A 59 -3.51 -17.47 -4.97
C HIS A 59 -4.61 -18.49 -5.34
N ALA A 60 -4.27 -19.77 -5.47
CA ALA A 60 -5.26 -20.85 -5.50
C ALA A 60 -5.97 -21.05 -4.14
N PHE A 61 -5.41 -20.57 -3.01
CA PHE A 61 -6.03 -20.75 -1.69
C PHE A 61 -7.32 -19.93 -1.50
N ILE A 62 -7.48 -18.82 -2.23
CA ILE A 62 -8.63 -17.94 -2.05
C ILE A 62 -9.82 -18.38 -2.92
N LYS A 63 -9.59 -19.03 -4.07
CA LYS A 63 -10.66 -19.57 -4.91
C LYS A 63 -11.23 -20.89 -4.39
N ASP A 64 -10.42 -21.75 -3.77
CA ASP A 64 -10.82 -23.14 -3.47
C ASP A 64 -11.24 -23.41 -2.01
N ARG A 65 -11.32 -22.38 -1.13
CA ARG A 65 -11.57 -22.61 0.31
C ARG A 65 -12.69 -21.81 0.98
N TRP A 66 -13.50 -21.06 0.24
CA TRP A 66 -14.52 -20.20 0.84
C TRP A 66 -15.89 -20.87 0.92
N ARG A 67 -16.11 -21.59 2.02
CA ARG A 67 -17.43 -21.50 2.66
C ARG A 67 -17.43 -20.17 3.42
N PHE A 68 -18.07 -19.14 2.87
CA PHE A 68 -18.05 -17.75 3.37
C PHE A 68 -18.37 -17.58 4.86
N SER A 69 -19.02 -18.58 5.49
CA SER A 69 -19.24 -18.65 6.94
C SER A 69 -17.97 -18.78 7.81
N MET A 70 -16.78 -18.87 7.20
CA MET A 70 -15.49 -18.95 7.90
C MET A 70 -14.54 -17.77 7.66
N LEU A 71 -14.93 -16.76 6.86
CA LEU A 71 -14.09 -15.58 6.65
C LEU A 71 -13.85 -14.83 7.96
N ARG A 72 -12.59 -14.54 8.29
CA ARG A 72 -12.19 -13.72 9.44
C ARG A 72 -11.73 -12.34 8.97
N VAL A 73 -12.48 -11.31 9.35
CA VAL A 73 -12.18 -9.92 8.99
C VAL A 73 -11.71 -9.15 10.21
N GLY A 74 -10.57 -8.48 10.08
CA GLY A 74 -10.06 -7.52 11.04
C GLY A 74 -10.65 -6.14 10.79
N ILE A 75 -11.07 -5.44 11.85
CA ILE A 75 -11.54 -4.06 11.76
C ILE A 75 -10.56 -3.18 12.52
N MET A 76 -9.96 -2.25 11.78
CA MET A 76 -9.15 -1.17 12.33
C MET A 76 -9.85 0.15 12.05
N ALA A 77 -9.91 1.05 13.02
CA ALA A 77 -10.57 2.33 12.85
C ALA A 77 -9.93 3.42 13.71
N HIS A 78 -10.09 4.68 13.29
CA HIS A 78 -9.67 5.79 14.14
C HIS A 78 -10.61 5.90 15.35
N PRO A 79 -10.11 5.75 16.59
CA PRO A 79 -10.98 5.58 17.75
C PRO A 79 -11.87 6.80 18.03
N GLN A 80 -11.45 8.01 17.67
CA GLN A 80 -12.19 9.25 17.95
C GLN A 80 -13.16 9.67 16.84
N LYS A 81 -13.25 8.96 15.71
CA LYS A 81 -14.15 9.36 14.62
C LYS A 81 -15.60 9.01 14.99
N LYS A 82 -16.39 10.04 15.31
CA LYS A 82 -17.82 9.92 15.70
C LYS A 82 -18.64 9.16 14.66
N LEU A 83 -18.42 9.44 13.37
CA LEU A 83 -19.16 8.83 12.26
C LEU A 83 -19.08 7.30 12.25
N PHE A 84 -17.91 6.73 12.51
CA PHE A 84 -17.75 5.27 12.58
C PHE A 84 -18.60 4.66 13.69
N ARG A 85 -18.65 5.31 14.86
CA ARG A 85 -19.40 4.82 16.02
C ARG A 85 -20.90 4.88 15.78
N GLU A 86 -21.37 5.95 15.13
CA GLU A 86 -22.79 6.11 14.74
C GLU A 86 -23.22 5.02 13.74
N LYS A 87 -22.32 4.63 12.84
CA LYS A 87 -22.57 3.60 11.82
C LYS A 87 -22.26 2.17 12.26
N LEU A 88 -21.61 2.00 13.41
CA LEU A 88 -21.20 0.68 13.91
C LEU A 88 -22.37 -0.31 14.07
N PRO A 89 -23.57 0.06 14.58
CA PRO A 89 -24.70 -0.88 14.66
C PRO A 89 -25.14 -1.42 13.28
N GLU A 90 -25.15 -0.57 12.26
CA GLU A 90 -25.49 -0.95 10.88
C GLU A 90 -24.46 -1.92 10.30
N LEU A 91 -23.17 -1.63 10.52
CA LEU A 91 -22.06 -2.50 10.10
C LEU A 91 -22.09 -3.86 10.81
N LEU A 92 -22.37 -3.89 12.12
CA LEU A 92 -22.47 -5.14 12.88
C LEU A 92 -23.60 -6.03 12.36
N GLU A 93 -24.77 -5.45 12.05
CA GLU A 93 -25.90 -6.18 11.47
C GLU A 93 -25.56 -6.71 10.07
N LEU A 94 -24.88 -5.90 9.24
CA LEU A 94 -24.38 -6.32 7.92
C LEU A 94 -23.44 -7.53 8.03
N PHE A 95 -22.46 -7.47 8.94
CA PHE A 95 -21.51 -8.56 9.15
C PHE A 95 -22.17 -9.82 9.69
N LYS A 96 -23.13 -9.68 10.61
CA LYS A 96 -23.90 -10.78 11.18
C LYS A 96 -24.73 -11.51 10.12
N ARG A 97 -25.43 -10.76 9.26
CA ARG A 97 -26.20 -11.33 8.14
C ARG A 97 -25.34 -12.06 7.13
N SER A 98 -24.11 -11.60 6.96
CA SER A 98 -23.14 -12.18 6.02
C SER A 98 -22.46 -13.45 6.57
N GLY A 99 -22.63 -13.76 7.86
CA GLY A 99 -22.08 -14.97 8.48
C GLY A 99 -20.56 -14.95 8.66
N ILE A 100 -19.92 -13.79 8.49
CA ILE A 100 -18.46 -13.65 8.66
C ILE A 100 -18.08 -13.48 10.13
N ARG A 101 -16.83 -13.79 10.46
CA ARG A 101 -16.26 -13.58 11.80
C ARG A 101 -15.49 -12.28 11.81
N VAL A 102 -15.88 -11.35 12.68
CA VAL A 102 -15.26 -10.03 12.75
C VAL A 102 -14.48 -9.87 14.04
N PHE A 103 -13.28 -9.31 13.95
CA PHE A 103 -12.40 -9.02 15.08
C PHE A 103 -12.03 -7.54 15.06
N PHE A 104 -12.33 -6.82 16.13
CA PHE A 104 -12.07 -5.39 16.26
C PHE A 104 -10.76 -5.15 17.00
N SER A 105 -10.02 -4.13 16.58
CA SER A 105 -8.82 -3.72 17.30
C SER A 105 -9.18 -3.07 18.63
N GLY A 106 -8.51 -3.47 19.71
CA GLY A 106 -8.85 -3.03 21.08
C GLY A 106 -8.81 -1.53 21.30
N ASP A 107 -7.97 -0.82 20.55
CA ASP A 107 -7.86 0.64 20.59
C ASP A 107 -9.14 1.37 20.13
N ILE A 108 -10.00 0.73 19.33
CA ILE A 108 -11.32 1.27 18.95
C ILE A 108 -12.26 1.27 20.17
N MET A 109 -12.22 0.20 20.97
CA MET A 109 -13.20 -0.07 22.03
C MET A 109 -12.86 0.62 23.36
N GLU A 110 -11.57 0.75 23.70
CA GLU A 110 -11.14 1.45 24.93
C GLU A 110 -11.66 2.89 25.04
N LYS A 111 -12.01 3.52 23.91
CA LYS A 111 -12.44 4.93 23.84
C LYS A 111 -13.91 5.10 23.43
N SER A 112 -14.68 4.01 23.36
CA SER A 112 -16.10 4.03 23.00
C SER A 112 -17.00 4.15 24.25
N PRO A 113 -17.97 5.08 24.29
CA PRO A 113 -18.98 5.13 25.35
C PRO A 113 -20.04 4.03 25.24
N HIS A 114 -20.08 3.32 24.10
CA HIS A 114 -21.02 2.23 23.84
C HIS A 114 -20.35 0.88 24.06
N HIS A 115 -21.03 0.01 24.81
CA HIS A 115 -20.62 -1.37 25.04
C HIS A 115 -21.29 -2.29 24.02
N PHE A 116 -20.48 -3.02 23.26
CA PHE A 116 -20.96 -3.98 22.26
C PHE A 116 -20.53 -5.39 22.67
N PRO A 117 -21.34 -6.11 23.45
CA PRO A 117 -20.95 -7.39 24.06
C PRO A 117 -20.71 -8.51 23.03
N GLU A 118 -21.31 -8.42 21.83
CA GLU A 118 -21.04 -9.37 20.74
C GLU A 118 -19.69 -9.18 20.02
N ILE A 119 -18.95 -8.10 20.29
CA ILE A 119 -17.70 -7.81 19.59
C ILE A 119 -16.54 -8.65 20.14
N LYS A 120 -15.86 -9.37 19.23
CA LYS A 120 -14.58 -10.01 19.54
C LYS A 120 -13.45 -9.00 19.38
N ILE A 121 -12.70 -8.78 20.44
CA ILE A 121 -11.60 -7.81 20.48
C ILE A 121 -10.26 -8.55 20.42
N LEU A 122 -9.33 -8.03 19.61
CA LEU A 122 -7.92 -8.45 19.59
C LEU A 122 -7.01 -7.24 19.76
N PRO A 123 -5.80 -7.41 20.34
CA PRO A 123 -4.75 -6.40 20.21
C PRO A 123 -4.48 -6.12 18.73
N ALA A 124 -4.30 -4.84 18.36
CA ALA A 124 -4.13 -4.45 16.96
C ALA A 124 -3.01 -5.25 16.26
N ARG A 125 -1.89 -5.46 16.94
CA ARG A 125 -0.74 -6.27 16.47
C ARG A 125 -1.07 -7.72 16.10
N ASP A 126 -2.14 -8.27 16.66
CA ASP A 126 -2.51 -9.67 16.46
C ASP A 126 -3.48 -9.81 15.29
N ILE A 127 -4.27 -8.79 14.96
CA ILE A 127 -5.27 -8.82 13.89
C ILE A 127 -4.74 -9.40 12.58
N PRO A 128 -3.60 -8.93 12.03
CA PRO A 128 -3.10 -9.45 10.76
C PRO A 128 -2.75 -10.94 10.77
N ALA A 129 -2.44 -11.52 11.94
CA ALA A 129 -2.15 -12.95 12.08
C ALA A 129 -3.42 -13.80 12.18
N TYR A 130 -4.50 -13.24 12.72
CA TYR A 130 -5.76 -13.95 12.98
C TYR A 130 -6.80 -13.77 11.87
N CYS A 131 -6.68 -12.75 11.04
CA CYS A 131 -7.67 -12.39 10.03
C CYS A 131 -7.16 -12.67 8.61
N ASP A 132 -8.09 -12.97 7.71
CA ASP A 132 -7.82 -13.23 6.31
C ASP A 132 -7.81 -11.93 5.48
N MET A 133 -8.41 -10.85 6.00
CA MET A 133 -8.38 -9.49 5.46
C MET A 133 -8.64 -8.44 6.55
N ILE A 134 -8.31 -7.18 6.28
CA ILE A 134 -8.50 -6.06 7.21
C ILE A 134 -9.26 -4.93 6.52
N PHE A 135 -10.28 -4.38 7.19
CA PHE A 135 -10.94 -3.15 6.80
C PHE A 135 -10.48 -2.01 7.71
N SER A 136 -9.87 -0.99 7.11
CA SER A 136 -9.35 0.21 7.78
C SER A 136 -10.33 1.37 7.60
N PHE A 137 -11.19 1.61 8.58
CA PHE A 137 -12.16 2.70 8.59
C PHE A 137 -11.55 4.00 9.13
N GLY A 138 -11.27 4.95 8.26
CA GLY A 138 -10.59 6.18 8.63
C GLY A 138 -10.32 7.10 7.45
N GLY A 139 -9.19 7.78 7.49
CA GLY A 139 -8.58 8.38 6.29
C GLY A 139 -7.19 7.78 6.09
N ASP A 140 -6.36 8.42 5.27
CA ASP A 140 -5.02 7.94 4.92
C ASP A 140 -4.15 7.63 6.15
N GLY A 141 -4.17 8.47 7.19
CA GLY A 141 -3.42 8.20 8.42
C GLY A 141 -3.85 6.92 9.16
N THR A 142 -5.12 6.51 9.05
CA THR A 142 -5.59 5.23 9.60
C THR A 142 -5.14 4.06 8.74
N MET A 143 -5.15 4.25 7.41
CA MET A 143 -4.61 3.27 6.47
C MET A 143 -3.11 3.03 6.71
N LEU A 144 -2.32 4.09 6.83
CA LEU A 144 -0.88 4.00 7.12
C LEU A 144 -0.60 3.28 8.44
N ARG A 145 -1.36 3.58 9.50
CA ARG A 145 -1.23 2.89 10.79
C ARG A 145 -1.63 1.42 10.69
N THR A 146 -2.64 1.09 9.89
CA THR A 146 -3.03 -0.31 9.61
C THR A 146 -1.90 -1.04 8.91
N ILE A 147 -1.29 -0.43 7.90
CA ILE A 147 -0.15 -1.01 7.17
C ILE A 147 1.07 -1.24 8.08
N GLN A 148 1.38 -0.32 8.99
CA GLN A 148 2.44 -0.51 9.99
C GLN A 148 2.20 -1.74 10.87
N VAL A 149 0.94 -2.00 11.23
CA VAL A 149 0.53 -3.16 12.03
C VAL A 149 0.59 -4.46 11.23
N VAL A 150 0.23 -4.42 9.94
CA VAL A 150 0.36 -5.55 9.01
C VAL A 150 1.83 -5.95 8.84
N GLY A 151 2.72 -4.96 8.67
CA GLY A 151 4.16 -5.18 8.52
C GLY A 151 4.48 -6.12 7.35
N ASP A 152 5.32 -7.13 7.60
CA ASP A 152 5.73 -8.15 6.61
C ASP A 152 4.62 -9.14 6.21
N ARG A 153 3.44 -9.03 6.81
CA ARG A 153 2.35 -9.95 6.50
C ARG A 153 1.68 -9.54 5.21
N GLN A 154 1.27 -10.52 4.42
CA GLN A 154 0.54 -10.30 3.18
C GLN A 154 -0.98 -10.27 3.41
N THR A 155 -1.43 -9.80 4.58
CA THR A 155 -2.86 -9.73 4.89
C THR A 155 -3.47 -8.56 4.13
N PRO A 156 -4.43 -8.78 3.22
CA PRO A 156 -4.95 -7.71 2.39
C PRO A 156 -5.70 -6.65 3.19
N VAL A 157 -5.57 -5.39 2.78
CA VAL A 157 -6.20 -4.24 3.46
C VAL A 157 -7.09 -3.47 2.50
N LEU A 158 -8.31 -3.17 2.94
CA LEU A 158 -9.23 -2.23 2.28
C LEU A 158 -9.34 -0.95 3.12
N GLY A 159 -9.02 0.19 2.52
CA GLY A 159 -9.22 1.50 3.12
C GLY A 159 -10.64 2.01 2.90
N VAL A 160 -11.40 2.21 3.97
CA VAL A 160 -12.75 2.80 3.93
C VAL A 160 -12.71 4.20 4.50
N ASN A 161 -13.03 5.17 3.67
CA ASN A 161 -13.03 6.57 4.01
C ASN A 161 -14.26 6.96 4.85
N LEU A 162 -14.02 7.48 6.04
CA LEU A 162 -15.06 8.00 6.94
C LEU A 162 -15.31 9.51 6.79
N GLY A 163 -14.91 10.13 5.66
CA GLY A 163 -15.04 11.57 5.45
C GLY A 163 -14.48 12.07 4.11
N GLY A 164 -13.77 13.20 4.13
CA GLY A 164 -13.27 13.90 2.94
C GLY A 164 -12.27 13.08 2.11
N LEU A 165 -12.05 13.47 0.85
CA LEU A 165 -11.25 12.75 -0.15
C LEU A 165 -9.89 12.26 0.41
N GLY A 166 -9.65 10.94 0.35
CA GLY A 166 -8.38 10.32 0.72
C GLY A 166 -7.69 9.73 -0.49
N PHE A 167 -6.35 9.71 -0.51
CA PHE A 167 -5.58 9.18 -1.63
C PHE A 167 -5.43 7.65 -1.57
N LEU A 168 -5.46 7.08 -0.37
CA LEU A 168 -5.30 5.64 -0.12
C LEU A 168 -6.62 4.93 0.23
N THR A 169 -7.63 5.69 0.66
CA THR A 169 -8.95 5.17 1.02
C THR A 169 -9.93 5.41 -0.12
N GLU A 170 -10.00 4.47 -1.06
CA GLU A 170 -10.78 4.59 -2.30
C GLU A 170 -12.29 4.36 -2.10
N VAL A 171 -12.68 3.63 -1.04
CA VAL A 171 -14.09 3.27 -0.78
C VAL A 171 -14.70 4.22 0.24
N THR A 172 -15.80 4.87 -0.08
CA THR A 172 -16.55 5.69 0.89
C THR A 172 -17.32 4.81 1.87
N LEU A 173 -17.75 5.37 3.01
CA LEU A 173 -18.58 4.64 3.95
C LEU A 173 -19.95 4.26 3.35
N GLU A 174 -20.48 5.12 2.49
CA GLU A 174 -21.72 4.92 1.76
C GLU A 174 -21.59 3.75 0.76
N ASP A 175 -20.46 3.66 0.06
CA ASP A 175 -20.16 2.61 -0.92
C ASP A 175 -19.63 1.32 -0.28
N PHE A 176 -19.39 1.31 1.03
CA PHE A 176 -18.84 0.15 1.72
C PHE A 176 -19.78 -1.07 1.62
N THR A 177 -21.09 -0.88 1.80
CA THR A 177 -22.04 -2.01 1.76
C THR A 177 -22.07 -2.73 0.39
N PRO A 178 -22.22 -2.03 -0.76
CA PRO A 178 -22.13 -2.69 -2.06
C PRO A 178 -20.75 -3.30 -2.30
N THR A 179 -19.66 -2.57 -1.99
CA THR A 179 -18.29 -3.08 -2.11
C THR A 179 -18.07 -4.36 -1.31
N PHE A 180 -18.58 -4.41 -0.08
CA PHE A 180 -18.48 -5.58 0.78
C PHE A 180 -19.21 -6.79 0.18
N ARG A 181 -20.35 -6.59 -0.49
CA ARG A 181 -21.02 -7.68 -1.22
C ARG A 181 -20.18 -8.17 -2.40
N ASP A 182 -19.57 -7.26 -3.16
CA ASP A 182 -18.68 -7.63 -4.26
C ASP A 182 -17.48 -8.44 -3.75
N ILE A 183 -16.91 -8.07 -2.60
CA ILE A 183 -15.86 -8.85 -1.94
C ILE A 183 -16.34 -10.27 -1.59
N LEU A 184 -17.55 -10.39 -1.03
CA LEU A 184 -18.16 -11.70 -0.75
C LEU A 184 -18.48 -12.50 -2.02
N ASP A 185 -18.75 -11.84 -3.14
CA ASP A 185 -18.95 -12.50 -4.43
C ASP A 185 -17.62 -12.84 -5.14
N GLY A 186 -16.48 -12.49 -4.56
CA GLY A 186 -15.16 -12.66 -5.18
C GLY A 186 -14.85 -11.68 -6.30
N LYS A 187 -15.62 -10.59 -6.42
CA LYS A 187 -15.49 -9.54 -7.43
C LYS A 187 -14.53 -8.45 -6.94
N TYR A 188 -13.26 -8.79 -6.86
CA TYR A 188 -12.21 -7.85 -6.50
C TYR A 188 -10.88 -8.24 -7.16
N HIS A 189 -9.96 -7.30 -7.16
CA HIS A 189 -8.59 -7.44 -7.60
C HIS A 189 -7.65 -7.08 -6.45
N LEU A 190 -6.47 -7.69 -6.43
CA LEU A 190 -5.41 -7.31 -5.52
C LEU A 190 -4.36 -6.50 -6.27
N GLU A 191 -3.93 -5.40 -5.69
CA GLU A 191 -2.84 -4.57 -6.17
C GLU A 191 -1.68 -4.62 -5.17
N GLU A 192 -0.47 -4.84 -5.66
CA GLU A 192 0.72 -4.81 -4.83
C GLU A 192 1.25 -3.38 -4.75
N ARG A 193 1.54 -2.89 -3.54
CA ARG A 193 2.18 -1.59 -3.35
C ARG A 193 3.54 -1.76 -2.70
N LEU A 194 4.51 -0.97 -3.13
CA LEU A 194 5.83 -0.95 -2.53
C LEU A 194 5.73 -0.46 -1.07
N ILE A 195 6.42 -1.15 -0.15
CA ILE A 195 6.66 -0.73 1.23
C ILE A 195 8.16 -0.60 1.45
N LEU A 196 8.56 0.43 2.19
CA LEU A 196 9.88 0.57 2.77
C LEU A 196 9.98 -0.20 4.08
N GLU A 197 11.07 -0.94 4.24
CA GLU A 197 11.51 -1.47 5.53
C GLU A 197 12.67 -0.62 6.04
N GLY A 198 12.50 0.01 7.20
CA GLY A 198 13.55 0.77 7.88
C GLY A 198 14.10 0.01 9.07
N ARG A 199 15.42 0.09 9.28
CA ARG A 199 16.08 -0.46 10.47
C ARG A 199 16.93 0.63 11.10
N ILE A 200 16.76 0.82 12.40
CA ILE A 200 17.58 1.73 13.20
C ILE A 200 18.53 0.86 14.01
N GLU A 201 19.82 1.20 14.01
CA GLU A 201 20.81 0.49 14.82
C GLU A 201 20.41 0.50 16.30
N GLY A 202 20.50 -0.67 16.95
CA GLY A 202 20.06 -0.86 18.33
C GLY A 202 18.54 -1.05 18.51
N GLN A 203 17.73 -0.95 17.45
CA GLN A 203 16.32 -1.38 17.49
C GLN A 203 16.15 -2.78 16.91
N GLU A 204 15.49 -3.66 17.66
CA GLU A 204 15.27 -5.05 17.21
C GLU A 204 14.25 -5.16 16.08
N LYS A 205 13.23 -4.29 16.09
CA LYS A 205 12.09 -4.39 15.18
C LYS A 205 12.23 -3.41 14.02
N PRO A 206 12.09 -3.88 12.76
CA PRO A 206 12.02 -2.98 11.63
C PRO A 206 10.73 -2.16 11.66
N MET A 207 10.78 -0.99 11.05
CA MET A 207 9.62 -0.16 10.75
C MET A 207 9.19 -0.35 9.30
N HIS A 208 7.90 -0.26 9.06
CA HIS A 208 7.33 -0.37 7.73
C HIS A 208 6.65 0.94 7.36
N ALA A 209 6.93 1.45 6.15
CA ALA A 209 6.31 2.66 5.66
C ALA A 209 5.78 2.45 4.24
N LEU A 210 4.49 2.71 4.05
CA LEU A 210 3.91 2.78 2.71
C LEU A 210 4.35 4.04 1.97
N ASN A 211 4.36 5.17 2.66
CA ASN A 211 4.65 6.45 2.03
C ASN A 211 6.14 6.75 2.07
N GLU A 212 6.67 7.10 3.24
CA GLU A 212 8.07 7.47 3.38
C GLU A 212 8.66 7.12 4.74
N ILE A 213 9.99 7.02 4.77
CA ILE A 213 10.82 7.13 5.96
C ILE A 213 11.52 8.48 5.90
N THR A 214 11.41 9.27 6.97
CA THR A 214 11.98 10.62 7.03
C THR A 214 13.01 10.70 8.15
N ILE A 215 14.19 11.20 7.80
CA ILE A 215 15.25 11.58 8.74
C ILE A 215 15.18 13.12 8.86
N GLU A 216 14.95 13.65 10.06
CA GLU A 216 14.77 15.09 10.26
C GLU A 216 15.54 15.62 11.47
N LYS A 217 15.84 16.93 11.45
CA LYS A 217 16.51 17.65 12.54
C LYS A 217 15.70 17.73 13.86
N GLY A 218 14.46 17.24 13.87
CA GLY A 218 13.54 17.31 14.99
C GLY A 218 13.32 18.74 15.48
N ARG A 219 13.55 19.00 16.77
CA ARG A 219 13.38 20.34 17.37
C ARG A 219 14.60 21.26 17.23
N SER A 220 15.66 20.80 16.57
CA SER A 220 16.87 21.59 16.37
C SER A 220 16.61 22.76 15.41
N THR A 221 17.22 23.91 15.69
CA THR A 221 17.28 25.03 14.75
C THR A 221 18.40 24.86 13.71
N ARG A 222 19.38 23.99 13.97
CA ARG A 222 20.48 23.66 13.06
C ARG A 222 20.04 22.57 12.09
N VAL A 223 20.51 22.69 10.85
CA VAL A 223 20.42 21.62 9.85
C VAL A 223 21.22 20.41 10.28
N ILE A 224 20.87 19.26 9.71
CA ILE A 224 21.60 18.01 9.86
C ILE A 224 22.45 17.76 8.62
N GLU A 225 23.52 16.99 8.80
CA GLU A 225 24.32 16.44 7.72
C GLU A 225 24.09 14.93 7.72
N VAL A 226 23.62 14.41 6.58
CA VAL A 226 23.26 13.01 6.40
C VAL A 226 24.16 12.42 5.31
N ALA A 227 25.06 11.53 5.69
CA ALA A 227 25.93 10.81 4.76
C ALA A 227 25.15 9.66 4.12
N VAL A 228 24.84 9.77 2.84
CA VAL A 228 24.02 8.77 2.14
C VAL A 228 24.89 7.79 1.37
N GLU A 229 24.64 6.51 1.58
CA GLU A 229 25.15 5.42 0.75
C GLU A 229 24.01 4.68 0.04
N ILE A 230 24.26 4.30 -1.21
CA ILE A 230 23.33 3.49 -2.01
C ILE A 230 24.09 2.22 -2.42
N ASP A 231 23.54 1.06 -2.06
CA ASP A 231 24.14 -0.25 -2.32
C ASP A 231 25.58 -0.36 -1.81
N GLY A 232 25.86 0.24 -0.64
CA GLY A 232 27.16 0.26 0.02
C GLY A 232 28.20 1.16 -0.64
N LYS A 233 27.79 2.05 -1.55
CA LYS A 233 28.64 3.05 -2.19
C LYS A 233 28.24 4.43 -1.73
N TYR A 234 29.22 5.25 -1.36
CA TYR A 234 29.02 6.66 -1.08
C TYR A 234 28.30 7.34 -2.25
N PHE A 235 27.22 8.05 -1.93
CA PHE A 235 26.44 8.82 -2.87
C PHE A 235 26.70 10.33 -2.70
N ASN A 236 26.34 10.88 -1.54
CA ASN A 236 26.52 12.30 -1.23
C ASN A 236 26.30 12.58 0.27
N ASP A 237 26.87 13.67 0.77
CA ASP A 237 26.52 14.25 2.06
C ASP A 237 25.44 15.33 1.89
N ILE A 238 24.30 15.13 2.56
CA ILE A 238 23.13 16.00 2.45
C ILE A 238 23.06 16.90 3.67
N VAL A 239 23.34 18.19 3.48
CA VAL A 239 23.14 19.23 4.49
C VAL A 239 21.78 19.90 4.29
N ALA A 240 20.82 19.56 5.15
CA ALA A 240 19.41 19.88 4.96
C ALA A 240 18.62 19.87 6.29
N ASP A 241 17.35 20.29 6.26
CA ASP A 241 16.44 20.08 7.39
C ASP A 241 16.11 18.60 7.60
N GLY A 242 16.22 17.80 6.54
CA GLY A 242 16.03 16.36 6.57
C GLY A 242 16.20 15.69 5.21
N LEU A 243 16.01 14.39 5.19
CA LEU A 243 15.99 13.53 4.00
C LEU A 243 14.77 12.61 4.06
N ILE A 244 14.01 12.59 2.98
CA ILE A 244 12.86 11.71 2.78
C ILE A 244 13.28 10.58 1.84
N ILE A 245 13.05 9.34 2.26
CA ILE A 245 13.07 8.17 1.39
C ILE A 245 11.62 7.78 1.16
N SER A 246 11.12 7.98 -0.06
CA SER A 246 9.70 7.81 -0.38
C SER A 246 9.47 6.71 -1.42
N THR A 247 8.38 5.97 -1.26
CA THR A 247 7.85 5.09 -2.31
C THR A 247 7.12 5.92 -3.37
N PRO A 248 6.69 5.32 -4.50
CA PRO A 248 5.83 6.00 -5.45
C PRO A 248 4.49 6.41 -4.84
N THR A 249 3.95 5.61 -3.91
CA THR A 249 2.70 5.95 -3.20
C THR A 249 2.91 7.17 -2.28
N GLY A 250 4.07 7.27 -1.62
CA GLY A 250 4.43 8.43 -0.81
C GLY A 250 4.83 9.67 -1.61
N SER A 251 4.99 9.55 -2.93
CA SER A 251 5.38 10.67 -3.79
C SER A 251 4.39 11.84 -3.74
N THR A 252 3.12 11.57 -3.42
CA THR A 252 2.04 12.55 -3.22
C THR A 252 1.88 13.00 -1.77
N GLY A 253 2.68 12.44 -0.85
CA GLY A 253 2.68 12.73 0.59
C GLY A 253 3.67 13.85 0.95
N TYR A 254 4.52 13.60 1.95
CA TYR A 254 5.47 14.62 2.41
C TYR A 254 6.51 14.95 1.34
N SER A 255 6.88 13.96 0.52
CA SER A 255 7.80 14.16 -0.60
C SER A 255 7.32 15.26 -1.56
N LEU A 256 6.03 15.29 -1.92
CA LEU A 256 5.47 16.33 -2.78
C LEU A 256 5.62 17.72 -2.17
N SER A 257 5.33 17.84 -0.86
CA SER A 257 5.45 19.10 -0.12
C SER A 257 6.90 19.61 -0.08
N SER A 258 7.89 18.71 -0.18
CA SER A 258 9.31 19.04 -0.28
C SER A 258 9.84 19.11 -1.72
N ASN A 259 8.97 19.38 -2.71
CA ASN A 259 9.30 19.49 -4.14
C ASN A 259 9.81 18.18 -4.78
N GLY A 260 9.44 17.02 -4.23
CA GLY A 260 9.65 15.73 -4.86
C GLY A 260 8.77 15.54 -6.11
N PRO A 261 9.18 14.68 -7.07
CA PRO A 261 8.38 14.37 -8.24
C PRO A 261 7.16 13.52 -7.85
N ILE A 262 6.07 13.68 -8.59
CA ILE A 262 4.93 12.74 -8.54
C ILE A 262 5.30 11.51 -9.36
N VAL A 263 5.13 10.33 -8.77
CA VAL A 263 5.44 9.04 -9.41
C VAL A 263 4.20 8.15 -9.34
N VAL A 264 3.89 7.45 -10.44
CA VAL A 264 2.76 6.52 -10.49
C VAL A 264 2.97 5.37 -9.47
N PRO A 265 1.93 4.98 -8.68
CA PRO A 265 2.07 4.01 -7.60
C PRO A 265 2.69 2.65 -7.97
N THR A 266 2.54 2.22 -9.22
CA THR A 266 3.01 0.93 -9.75
C THR A 266 4.48 0.93 -10.19
N SER A 267 5.18 2.07 -10.14
CA SER A 267 6.59 2.15 -10.51
C SER A 267 7.50 1.41 -9.53
N GLU A 268 8.48 0.67 -10.03
CA GLU A 268 9.47 -0.02 -9.19
C GLU A 268 10.68 0.88 -8.86
N CYS A 269 10.45 1.99 -8.17
CA CYS A 269 11.50 2.92 -7.78
C CYS A 269 11.29 3.54 -6.38
N LEU A 270 12.36 4.07 -5.80
CA LEU A 270 12.34 4.93 -4.62
C LEU A 270 12.74 6.35 -4.96
N ILE A 271 12.32 7.30 -4.13
CA ILE A 271 12.65 8.72 -4.23
C ILE A 271 13.49 9.10 -3.01
N LEU A 272 14.70 9.58 -3.23
CA LEU A 272 15.53 10.27 -2.24
C LEU A 272 15.27 11.77 -2.39
N ASN A 273 14.62 12.39 -1.41
CA ASN A 273 14.19 13.78 -1.51
C ASN A 273 14.66 14.60 -0.28
N PRO A 274 15.60 15.55 -0.44
CA PRO A 274 16.06 16.39 0.67
C PRO A 274 15.04 17.48 1.03
N ILE A 275 14.89 17.76 2.32
CA ILE A 275 14.01 18.80 2.85
C ILE A 275 14.83 20.09 3.03
N CYS A 276 14.50 21.15 2.28
CA CYS A 276 15.18 22.46 2.37
C CYS A 276 16.73 22.35 2.34
N PRO A 277 17.34 21.72 1.31
CA PRO A 277 18.79 21.56 1.25
C PRO A 277 19.51 22.91 1.14
N HIS A 278 20.68 23.03 1.78
CA HIS A 278 21.53 24.22 1.65
C HIS A 278 22.17 24.34 0.26
N SER A 279 22.40 23.22 -0.42
CA SER A 279 22.95 23.20 -1.77
C SER A 279 21.84 23.32 -2.82
N LEU A 280 21.99 24.26 -3.76
CA LEU A 280 21.07 24.44 -4.89
C LEU A 280 21.10 23.27 -5.89
N THR A 281 22.14 22.45 -5.87
CA THR A 281 22.30 21.29 -6.76
C THR A 281 21.72 20.01 -6.16
N ASN A 282 21.36 20.00 -4.87
CA ASN A 282 20.69 18.85 -4.25
C ASN A 282 19.23 18.78 -4.72
N ARG A 283 18.99 17.96 -5.73
CA ARG A 283 17.66 17.66 -6.29
C ARG A 283 17.18 16.29 -5.83
N PRO A 284 15.86 16.04 -5.84
CA PRO A 284 15.33 14.70 -5.64
C PRO A 284 15.91 13.72 -6.66
N VAL A 285 16.23 12.51 -6.22
CA VAL A 285 16.79 11.46 -7.07
C VAL A 285 15.90 10.23 -7.02
N ILE A 286 15.63 9.66 -8.19
CA ILE A 286 14.88 8.41 -8.33
C ILE A 286 15.88 7.27 -8.51
N ILE A 287 15.74 6.21 -7.72
CA ILE A 287 16.61 5.04 -7.73
C ILE A 287 15.78 3.75 -7.81
N PRO A 288 16.36 2.61 -8.22
CA PRO A 288 15.64 1.33 -8.28
C PRO A 288 15.04 0.91 -6.93
N ALA A 289 13.87 0.27 -6.95
CA ALA A 289 13.18 -0.18 -5.72
C ALA A 289 13.98 -1.17 -4.87
N GLN A 290 14.92 -1.89 -5.48
CA GLN A 290 15.73 -2.92 -4.82
C GLN A 290 16.99 -2.34 -4.16
N SER A 291 17.29 -1.05 -4.36
CA SER A 291 18.47 -0.43 -3.78
C SER A 291 18.37 -0.35 -2.26
N LYS A 292 19.49 -0.64 -1.59
CA LYS A 292 19.65 -0.49 -0.15
C LYS A 292 20.23 0.88 0.16
N ILE A 293 19.58 1.63 1.04
CA ILE A 293 20.01 2.97 1.47
C ILE A 293 20.52 2.90 2.91
N SER A 294 21.69 3.48 3.16
CA SER A 294 22.20 3.78 4.51
C SER A 294 22.32 5.29 4.64
N ALA A 295 21.88 5.83 5.78
CA ALA A 295 21.81 7.27 6.05
C ALA A 295 21.86 7.54 7.55
#